data_AF-A0A7S2M700-F1
#
_entry.id   AF-A0A7S2M700-F1
#
_cell.length_a   1.000
_cell.length_b   1.000
_cell.length_c   1.000
_cell.angle_alpha   90.00
_cell.angle_beta   90.00
_cell.angle_gamma   90.00
#
_symmetry.space_group_name_H-M   'P 1'
#
loop_
_entity.id
_entity.type
_entity.pdbx_description
1 polymer ?
#
loop_
_entity_poly.entity_id
_entity_poly.type
_entity_poly.pdbx_seq_one_letter_code
_entity_poly.pdbx_strand_id
1 'polypeptide(L)'
;YHYYGKMVSPIWNIFVYNATAGGDELYGVEPLSYYVKNLLLNFNFVGLLGILSLPILLGRKLLASSFPQTVLFRRGDGHFSSSGASDGLKILMLVPMYIWMAIVFPRPHKEERFLFPIYPMLCFGASIALEEVMMMSMQVLSLILPKSKVAPSPNKCMLLGLVLLSPFAVISISRSFALHHNYSAPLDLYQHFYYHHILSKDMTPERENEEVTYICTAGEWYRFPSSFFLPANTQLGFLKSSFSGQLPQPFTEFGSKKESLEIQEGAFNDVNKEEMDRYIGI
;
A
#
# COMPACT_ATOMS: atom_id res chain seq x y z
N TYR A 1 -24.96 4.36 -18.70
CA TYR A 1 -25.79 4.07 -19.89
C TYR A 1 -25.00 4.24 -21.20
N HIS A 2 -24.36 5.39 -21.47
CA HIS A 2 -23.67 5.66 -22.74
C HIS A 2 -22.71 4.57 -23.25
N TYR A 3 -21.91 3.95 -22.37
CA TYR A 3 -20.96 2.89 -22.77
C TYR A 3 -21.54 1.48 -22.65
N TYR A 4 -22.20 1.17 -21.53
CA TYR A 4 -22.66 -0.19 -21.22
C TYR A 4 -24.07 -0.52 -21.72
N GLY A 5 -24.82 0.43 -22.29
CA GLY A 5 -26.22 0.24 -22.71
C GLY A 5 -27.20 -0.07 -21.58
N LYS A 6 -26.73 -0.13 -20.32
CA LYS A 6 -27.52 -0.40 -19.12
C LYS A 6 -27.04 0.48 -17.96
N MET A 7 -27.87 0.61 -16.94
CA MET A 7 -27.45 1.18 -15.65
C MET A 7 -26.62 0.13 -14.93
N VAL A 8 -25.37 0.46 -14.61
CA VAL A 8 -24.46 -0.41 -13.87
C VAL A 8 -23.97 0.34 -12.63
N SER A 9 -23.88 -0.37 -11.51
CA SER A 9 -23.23 0.12 -10.29
C SER A 9 -21.95 -0.69 -10.10
N PRO A 10 -20.76 -0.06 -10.12
CA PRO A 10 -19.50 -0.76 -9.88
C PRO A 10 -19.49 -1.50 -8.56
N ILE A 11 -20.05 -0.88 -7.51
CA ILE A 11 -20.13 -1.47 -6.16
C ILE A 11 -20.99 -2.73 -6.19
N TRP A 12 -22.18 -2.66 -6.79
CA TRP A 12 -23.08 -3.81 -6.88
C TRP A 12 -22.47 -4.95 -7.70
N ASN A 13 -21.83 -4.63 -8.83
CA ASN A 13 -21.19 -5.63 -9.68
C ASN A 13 -20.04 -6.34 -8.95
N ILE A 14 -19.25 -5.63 -8.15
CA ILE A 14 -18.19 -6.23 -7.33
C ILE A 14 -18.80 -7.19 -6.30
N PHE A 15 -19.87 -6.77 -5.61
CA PHE A 15 -20.55 -7.65 -4.64
C PHE A 15 -21.11 -8.91 -5.28
N VAL A 16 -21.80 -8.78 -6.43
CA VAL A 16 -22.37 -9.92 -7.15
C VAL A 16 -21.25 -10.84 -7.66
N TYR A 17 -20.22 -10.29 -8.30
CA TYR A 17 -19.08 -11.06 -8.80
C TYR A 17 -18.41 -11.89 -7.70
N ASN A 18 -18.10 -11.26 -6.56
CA ASN A 18 -17.48 -11.96 -5.43
C ASN A 18 -18.41 -12.99 -4.77
N ALA A 19 -19.73 -12.83 -4.90
CA ALA A 19 -20.70 -13.79 -4.38
C ALA A 19 -20.98 -14.98 -5.33
N THR A 20 -20.86 -14.79 -6.65
CA THR A 20 -21.31 -15.78 -7.64
C THR A 20 -20.21 -16.43 -8.49
N ALA A 21 -19.08 -15.74 -8.74
CA ALA A 21 -18.16 -16.10 -9.83
C ALA A 21 -16.84 -16.78 -9.40
N GLY A 22 -16.59 -16.98 -8.11
CA GLY A 22 -15.42 -17.76 -7.66
C GLY A 22 -14.81 -17.36 -6.32
N GLY A 23 -15.32 -16.29 -5.68
CA GLY A 23 -14.73 -15.78 -4.44
C GLY A 23 -13.31 -15.24 -4.64
N ASP A 24 -12.79 -14.56 -3.61
CA ASP A 24 -11.49 -13.88 -3.72
C ASP A 24 -10.31 -14.86 -3.93
N GLU A 25 -10.52 -16.16 -3.71
CA GLU A 25 -9.50 -17.24 -3.79
C GLU A 25 -8.90 -17.43 -5.19
N LEU A 26 -9.59 -16.93 -6.23
CA LEU A 26 -9.16 -16.99 -7.62
C LEU A 26 -7.77 -16.38 -7.86
N TYR A 27 -7.38 -15.43 -7.01
CA TYR A 27 -6.12 -14.70 -7.09
C TYR A 27 -5.07 -15.21 -6.09
N GLY A 28 -5.29 -16.40 -5.52
CA GLY A 28 -4.40 -17.03 -4.55
C GLY A 28 -4.84 -16.81 -3.10
N VAL A 29 -4.40 -17.70 -2.21
CA VAL A 29 -4.74 -17.67 -0.78
C VAL A 29 -3.46 -17.57 0.03
N GLU A 30 -3.47 -16.68 1.01
CA GLU A 30 -2.33 -16.42 1.87
C GLU A 30 -2.74 -16.55 3.35
N PRO A 31 -1.87 -17.06 4.24
CA PRO A 31 -2.16 -17.12 5.67
C PRO A 31 -2.25 -15.72 6.29
N LEU A 32 -2.89 -15.61 7.46
CA LEU A 32 -3.00 -14.35 8.21
C LEU A 32 -1.65 -13.70 8.53
N SER A 33 -0.59 -14.50 8.62
CA SER A 33 0.77 -14.00 8.78
C SER A 33 1.22 -13.07 7.64
N TYR A 34 0.59 -13.14 6.45
CA TYR A 34 0.87 -12.25 5.34
C TYR A 34 0.70 -10.78 5.74
N TYR A 35 -0.45 -10.42 6.33
CA TYR A 35 -0.69 -9.04 6.76
C TYR A 35 0.21 -8.61 7.91
N VAL A 36 0.53 -9.53 8.82
CA VAL A 36 1.49 -9.25 9.92
C VAL A 36 2.88 -8.94 9.34
N LYS A 37 3.38 -9.78 8.43
CA LYS A 37 4.65 -9.56 7.73
C LYS A 37 4.63 -8.25 6.95
N ASN A 38 3.55 -8.00 6.21
CA ASN A 38 3.39 -6.77 5.42
C ASN A 38 3.45 -5.51 6.30
N LEU A 39 2.72 -5.50 7.41
CA LEU A 39 2.71 -4.37 8.35
C LEU A 39 4.07 -4.18 9.03
N LEU A 40 4.75 -5.26 9.41
CA LEU A 40 6.08 -5.17 10.00
C LEU A 40 7.14 -4.71 8.99
N LEU A 41 7.06 -5.17 7.74
CA LEU A 41 7.98 -4.72 6.69
C LEU A 41 7.78 -3.23 6.38
N ASN A 42 6.53 -2.79 6.21
CA ASN A 42 6.21 -1.43 5.77
C ASN A 42 6.22 -0.40 6.90
N PHE A 43 5.73 -0.76 8.09
CA PHE A 43 5.58 0.15 9.22
C PHE A 43 6.39 -0.25 10.47
N ASN A 44 7.15 -1.35 10.44
CA ASN A 44 7.93 -1.85 11.60
C ASN A 44 7.08 -1.84 12.89
N PHE A 45 7.66 -1.38 14.00
CA PHE A 45 6.96 -1.23 15.28
C PHE A 45 5.92 -0.10 15.29
N VAL A 46 6.00 0.88 14.38
CA VAL A 46 5.03 1.97 14.28
C VAL A 46 3.66 1.44 13.85
N GLY A 47 3.62 0.42 12.99
CA GLY A 47 2.38 -0.27 12.62
C GLY A 47 1.71 -0.93 13.83
N LEU A 48 2.50 -1.55 14.70
CA LEU A 48 2.00 -2.13 15.95
C LEU A 48 1.45 -1.05 16.89
N LEU A 49 2.15 0.07 17.06
CA LEU A 49 1.66 1.21 17.83
C LEU A 49 0.34 1.75 17.27
N GLY A 50 0.22 1.82 15.94
CA GLY A 50 -1.02 2.18 15.25
C GLY A 50 -2.20 1.31 15.64
N ILE A 51 -2.03 -0.02 15.60
CA ILE A 51 -3.07 -1.00 15.96
C ILE A 51 -3.37 -1.00 17.48
N LEU A 52 -2.36 -0.77 18.32
CA LEU A 52 -2.52 -0.74 19.78
C LEU A 52 -3.04 0.59 20.31
N SER A 53 -3.21 1.61 19.45
CA SER A 53 -3.61 2.96 19.83
C SER A 53 -4.92 3.03 20.62
N LEU A 54 -5.97 2.30 20.19
CA LEU A 54 -7.27 2.29 20.85
C LEU A 54 -7.21 1.54 22.19
N PRO A 55 -6.62 0.33 22.27
CA PRO A 55 -6.34 -0.32 23.55
C PRO A 55 -5.56 0.55 24.54
N ILE A 56 -4.52 1.26 24.09
CA ILE A 56 -3.71 2.16 24.93
C ILE A 56 -4.56 3.33 25.44
N LEU A 57 -5.36 3.96 24.57
CA LEU A 57 -6.23 5.07 24.93
C LEU A 57 -7.31 4.67 25.95
N LEU A 58 -7.89 3.47 25.80
CA LEU A 58 -8.87 2.92 26.75
C LEU A 58 -8.22 2.50 28.07
N GLY A 59 -7.07 1.83 28.00
CA GLY A 59 -6.31 1.39 29.17
C GLY A 59 -5.91 2.55 30.08
N ARG A 60 -5.54 3.69 29.49
CA ARG A 60 -5.31 4.93 30.26
C ARG A 60 -6.50 5.34 31.11
N LYS A 61 -7.73 5.30 30.57
CA LYS A 61 -8.92 5.69 31.33
C LYS A 61 -9.14 4.80 32.55
N LEU A 62 -8.90 3.50 32.39
CA LEU A 62 -9.00 2.51 33.46
C LEU A 62 -7.90 2.67 34.52
N LEU A 63 -6.68 3.01 34.11
CA LEU A 63 -5.57 3.27 35.03
C LEU A 63 -5.75 4.60 35.77
N ALA A 64 -6.23 5.63 35.08
CA ALA A 64 -6.51 6.94 35.68
C ALA A 64 -7.66 6.90 36.70
N SER A 65 -8.63 5.99 36.56
CA SER A 65 -9.66 5.77 37.59
C SER A 65 -9.14 5.04 38.82
N SER A 66 -8.01 4.34 38.71
CA SER A 66 -7.44 3.50 39.77
C SER A 66 -6.34 4.20 40.59
N PHE A 67 -5.72 5.25 40.04
CA PHE A 67 -4.67 6.02 40.73
C PHE A 67 -5.20 7.39 41.19
N PRO A 68 -4.89 7.84 42.43
CA PRO A 68 -5.35 9.12 42.94
C PRO A 68 -4.84 10.30 42.07
N GLN A 69 -5.79 11.17 41.74
CA GLN A 69 -5.66 12.33 40.83
C GLN A 69 -4.59 13.36 41.24
N THR A 70 -4.01 13.23 42.43
CA THR A 70 -2.94 14.08 43.00
C THR A 70 -1.54 13.78 42.45
N VAL A 71 -1.35 12.64 41.77
CA VAL A 71 -0.08 12.24 41.14
C VAL A 71 -0.12 12.40 39.62
N LEU A 72 -1.31 12.43 39.02
CA LEU A 72 -1.48 12.73 37.61
C LEU A 72 -1.13 14.20 37.35
N PHE A 73 -0.23 14.45 36.39
CA PHE A 73 -0.05 15.77 35.80
C PHE A 73 -1.43 16.27 35.35
N ARG A 74 -2.01 17.19 36.13
CA ARG A 74 -3.26 17.85 35.79
C ARG A 74 -3.00 18.59 34.48
N ARG A 75 -3.81 18.32 33.46
CA ARG A 75 -3.82 18.96 32.12
C ARG A 75 -4.00 20.49 32.16
N GLY A 76 -3.99 21.11 33.35
CA GLY A 76 -4.25 22.53 33.59
C GLY A 76 -3.06 23.39 34.05
N ASP A 77 -1.93 22.82 34.51
CA ASP A 77 -0.86 23.62 35.16
C ASP A 77 0.42 23.80 34.32
N GLY A 78 0.38 23.50 33.03
CA GLY A 78 1.50 23.78 32.12
C GLY A 78 1.03 23.88 30.68
N HIS A 79 1.55 24.86 29.95
CA HIS A 79 1.30 25.16 28.54
C HIS A 79 1.72 24.03 27.56
N PHE A 80 1.24 22.80 27.78
CA PHE A 80 1.42 21.68 26.86
C PHE A 80 0.03 21.13 26.52
N SER A 81 -0.59 21.77 25.51
CA SER A 81 -1.80 21.26 24.87
C SER A 81 -1.49 19.94 24.17
N SER A 82 -1.74 18.82 24.83
CA SER A 82 -2.11 17.58 24.14
C SER A 82 -3.25 17.93 23.18
N SER A 83 -3.14 17.52 21.91
CA SER A 83 -4.07 17.84 20.81
C SER A 83 -5.50 18.14 21.29
N GLY A 84 -6.03 19.31 20.94
CA GLY A 84 -7.36 19.80 21.36
C GLY A 84 -8.54 18.93 20.91
N ALA A 85 -8.28 17.83 20.20
CA ALA A 85 -9.25 16.80 19.89
C ALA A 85 -9.73 16.08 21.16
N SER A 86 -11.04 16.02 21.36
CA SER A 86 -11.64 15.17 22.39
C SER A 86 -11.27 13.71 22.15
N ASP A 87 -11.16 12.90 23.21
CA ASP A 87 -10.92 11.46 23.10
C ASP A 87 -11.97 10.79 22.17
N GLY A 88 -13.20 11.32 22.14
CA GLY A 88 -14.24 10.86 21.22
C GLY A 88 -13.90 11.08 19.74
N LEU A 89 -13.30 12.22 19.40
CA LEU A 89 -12.83 12.49 18.03
C LEU A 89 -11.67 11.57 17.63
N LYS A 90 -10.72 11.34 18.54
CA LYS A 90 -9.63 10.38 18.34
C LYS A 90 -10.18 8.98 18.01
N ILE A 91 -11.16 8.50 18.78
CA ILE A 91 -11.80 7.21 18.57
C ILE A 91 -12.55 7.19 17.22
N LEU A 92 -13.34 8.23 16.93
CA LEU A 92 -14.10 8.33 15.68
C LEU A 92 -13.19 8.20 14.44
N MET A 93 -12.00 8.81 14.48
CA MET A 93 -11.02 8.73 13.39
C MET A 93 -10.34 7.34 13.29
N LEU A 94 -10.24 6.60 14.39
CA LEU A 94 -9.60 5.28 14.43
C LEU A 94 -10.55 4.12 14.10
N VAL A 95 -11.86 4.28 14.36
CA VAL A 95 -12.88 3.22 14.12
C VAL A 95 -12.84 2.66 12.69
N PRO A 96 -12.73 3.47 11.62
CA PRO A 96 -12.66 2.95 10.25
C PRO A 96 -11.53 1.95 10.03
N MET A 97 -10.37 2.12 10.68
CA MET A 97 -9.25 1.18 10.58
C MET A 97 -9.64 -0.20 11.11
N TYR A 98 -10.24 -0.27 12.30
CA TYR A 98 -10.63 -1.54 12.91
C TYR A 98 -11.78 -2.21 12.16
N ILE A 99 -12.76 -1.43 11.69
CA ILE A 99 -13.84 -1.96 10.83
C ILE A 99 -13.25 -2.55 9.55
N TRP A 100 -12.35 -1.82 8.89
CA TRP A 100 -11.71 -2.30 7.67
C TRP A 100 -10.90 -3.57 7.92
N MET A 101 -10.07 -3.60 8.97
CA MET A 101 -9.31 -4.80 9.36
C MET A 101 -10.25 -5.98 9.64
N ALA A 102 -11.37 -5.78 10.33
CA ALA A 102 -12.35 -6.83 10.59
C ALA A 102 -12.99 -7.38 9.30
N ILE A 103 -13.07 -6.58 8.24
CA ILE A 103 -13.57 -7.00 6.93
C ILE A 103 -12.48 -7.74 6.12
N VAL A 104 -11.24 -7.22 6.08
CA VAL A 104 -10.19 -7.75 5.19
C VAL A 104 -9.36 -8.89 5.79
N PHE A 105 -9.15 -8.96 7.10
CA PHE A 105 -8.36 -10.03 7.72
C PHE A 105 -8.96 -11.43 7.56
N PRO A 106 -10.30 -11.62 7.70
CA PRO A 106 -10.92 -12.93 7.51
C PRO A 106 -10.91 -13.42 6.06
N ARG A 107 -10.62 -12.56 5.08
CA ARG A 107 -10.65 -12.95 3.67
C ARG A 107 -9.48 -13.89 3.34
N PRO A 108 -9.73 -14.99 2.60
CA PRO A 108 -8.70 -15.98 2.29
C PRO A 108 -7.60 -15.36 1.41
N HIS A 109 -8.00 -14.62 0.39
CA HIS A 109 -7.12 -13.83 -0.44
C HIS A 109 -6.62 -12.58 0.28
N LYS A 110 -5.32 -12.31 0.16
CA LYS A 110 -4.66 -11.20 0.83
C LYS A 110 -3.69 -10.55 -0.13
N GLU A 111 -3.73 -9.23 -0.16
CA GLU A 111 -2.80 -8.42 -0.92
C GLU A 111 -2.37 -7.23 -0.09
N GLU A 112 -1.16 -6.74 -0.34
CA GLU A 112 -0.65 -5.55 0.35
C GLU A 112 -1.58 -4.34 0.14
N ARG A 113 -2.08 -4.16 -1.08
CA ARG A 113 -2.94 -3.02 -1.45
C ARG A 113 -4.26 -2.96 -0.68
N PHE A 114 -4.75 -4.09 -0.15
CA PHE A 114 -5.97 -4.09 0.66
C PHE A 114 -5.79 -3.36 2.00
N LEU A 115 -4.56 -3.17 2.49
CA LEU A 115 -4.30 -2.40 3.70
C LEU A 115 -4.02 -0.91 3.44
N PHE A 116 -3.82 -0.50 2.18
CA PHE A 116 -3.56 0.91 1.83
C PHE A 116 -4.58 1.91 2.42
N PRO A 117 -5.90 1.63 2.44
CA PRO A 117 -6.89 2.56 2.99
C PRO A 117 -6.69 2.90 4.47
N ILE A 118 -6.04 2.03 5.24
CA ILE A 118 -5.87 2.22 6.69
C ILE A 118 -4.51 2.78 7.09
N TYR A 119 -3.58 2.95 6.14
CA TYR A 119 -2.24 3.49 6.42
C TYR A 119 -2.26 4.87 7.10
N PRO A 120 -3.11 5.83 6.69
CA PRO A 120 -3.20 7.12 7.39
C PRO A 120 -3.65 6.96 8.86
N MET A 121 -4.61 6.08 9.12
CA MET A 121 -5.13 5.79 10.45
C MET A 121 -4.10 5.06 11.31
N LEU A 122 -3.25 4.21 10.73
CA LEU A 122 -2.12 3.60 11.43
C LEU A 122 -1.12 4.66 11.89
N CYS A 123 -0.75 5.60 11.03
CA CYS A 123 0.14 6.71 11.39
C CYS A 123 -0.48 7.60 12.48
N PHE A 124 -1.77 7.92 12.36
CA PHE A 124 -2.50 8.69 13.35
C PHE A 124 -2.64 7.94 14.69
N GLY A 125 -2.94 6.65 14.65
CA GLY A 125 -2.98 5.79 15.82
C GLY A 125 -1.61 5.71 16.51
N ALA A 126 -0.53 5.60 15.74
CA ALA A 126 0.81 5.55 16.28
C ALA A 126 1.21 6.85 16.97
N SER A 127 0.78 8.01 16.44
CA SER A 127 1.02 9.31 17.10
C SER A 127 0.28 9.41 18.43
N ILE A 128 -0.98 8.95 18.48
CA ILE A 128 -1.75 8.85 19.73
C ILE A 128 -1.06 7.90 20.71
N ALA A 129 -0.70 6.69 20.27
CA ALA A 129 -0.04 5.69 21.10
C ALA A 129 1.27 6.23 21.68
N LEU A 130 2.07 6.93 20.88
CA LEU A 130 3.32 7.56 21.31
C LEU A 130 3.06 8.66 22.35
N GLU A 131 2.05 9.51 22.12
CA GLU A 131 1.64 10.55 23.07
C GLU A 131 1.26 9.95 24.43
N GLU A 132 0.41 8.91 24.42
CA GLU A 132 -0.08 8.27 25.64
C GLU A 132 1.03 7.48 26.37
N VAL A 133 1.87 6.74 25.64
CA VAL A 133 3.03 6.02 26.23
C VAL A 133 4.04 7.00 26.83
N MET A 134 4.28 8.14 26.19
CA MET A 134 5.14 9.19 26.72
C MET A 134 4.55 9.77 28.01
N MET A 135 3.26 10.09 28.04
CA MET A 135 2.62 10.59 29.25
C MET A 135 2.65 9.57 30.39
N MET A 136 2.36 8.29 30.10
CA MET A 136 2.42 7.21 31.09
C MET A 136 3.84 7.00 31.63
N SER A 137 4.86 7.00 30.78
CA SER A 137 6.25 6.81 31.21
C SER A 137 6.71 7.95 32.12
N MET A 138 6.33 9.19 31.82
CA MET A 138 6.62 10.36 32.67
C MET A 138 5.87 10.31 34.00
N GLN A 139 4.64 9.80 34.02
CA GLN A 139 3.90 9.57 35.27
C GLN A 139 4.59 8.52 36.15
N VAL A 140 4.98 7.38 35.59
CA VAL A 140 5.72 6.34 36.32
C VAL A 140 7.05 6.88 36.84
N LEU A 141 7.79 7.63 36.03
CA LEU A 141 9.07 8.22 36.43
C LEU A 141 8.92 9.23 37.57
N SER A 142 7.79 9.94 37.63
CA SER A 142 7.48 10.89 38.70
C SER A 142 7.19 10.22 40.07
N LEU A 143 6.98 8.91 40.10
CA LEU A 143 6.89 8.14 41.35
C LEU A 143 8.27 7.95 42.00
N ILE A 144 9.34 7.98 41.21
CA ILE A 144 10.71 7.67 41.64
C ILE A 144 11.55 8.95 41.74
N LEU A 145 11.35 9.89 40.81
CA LEU A 145 12.14 11.12 40.72
C LEU A 145 11.33 12.35 41.15
N PRO A 146 11.98 13.39 41.70
CA PRO A 146 11.30 14.62 42.09
C PRO A 146 10.64 15.30 40.88
N LYS A 147 9.39 15.74 41.07
CA LYS A 147 8.51 16.34 40.03
C LYS A 147 9.18 17.46 39.23
N SER A 148 10.09 18.23 39.84
CA SER A 148 10.86 19.30 39.19
C SER A 148 11.71 18.82 37.99
N LYS A 149 12.24 17.59 38.03
CA LYS A 149 13.07 17.03 36.94
C LYS A 149 12.23 16.35 35.84
N VAL A 150 11.05 15.86 36.21
CA VAL A 150 10.15 15.04 35.36
C VAL A 150 9.02 15.89 34.75
N ALA A 151 8.96 17.20 35.01
CA ALA A 151 7.96 18.07 34.40
C ALA A 151 8.03 18.01 32.85
N PRO A 152 6.90 17.78 32.16
CA PRO A 152 6.86 17.73 30.70
C PRO A 152 7.18 19.11 30.15
N SER A 153 8.15 19.17 29.25
CA SER A 153 8.54 20.37 28.50
C SER A 153 8.39 20.05 27.02
N PRO A 154 7.87 20.99 26.19
CA PRO A 154 7.66 20.75 24.77
C PRO A 154 8.94 20.30 24.05
N ASN A 155 10.09 20.89 24.40
CA ASN A 155 11.39 20.51 23.82
C ASN A 155 11.82 19.10 24.21
N LYS A 156 11.58 18.70 25.47
CA LYS A 156 11.89 17.34 25.96
C LYS A 156 11.00 16.30 25.31
N CYS A 157 9.70 16.59 25.15
CA CYS A 157 8.75 15.72 24.49
C CYS A 157 9.07 15.54 23.00
N MET A 158 9.41 16.65 22.32
CA MET A 158 9.82 16.60 20.92
C MET A 158 11.12 15.81 20.74
N LEU A 159 12.14 16.06 21.58
CA LEU A 159 13.39 15.31 21.54
C LEU A 159 13.17 13.81 21.80
N LEU A 160 12.35 13.46 22.80
CA LEU A 160 12.03 12.07 23.10
C LEU A 160 11.27 11.40 21.96
N GLY A 161 10.30 12.08 21.35
CA GLY A 161 9.58 11.59 20.18
C GLY A 161 10.52 11.34 18.99
N LEU A 162 11.44 12.27 18.71
CA LEU A 162 12.46 12.10 17.68
C LEU A 162 13.38 10.91 17.99
N VAL A 163 13.83 10.76 19.23
CA VAL A 163 14.66 9.63 19.64
C VAL A 163 13.91 8.31 19.46
N LEU A 164 12.65 8.23 19.86
CA LEU A 164 11.82 7.02 19.76
C LEU A 164 11.49 6.65 18.30
N LEU A 165 11.30 7.65 17.43
CA LEU A 165 11.00 7.42 16.01
C LEU A 165 12.27 7.29 15.14
N SER A 166 13.44 7.68 15.63
CA SER A 166 14.69 7.62 14.86
C SER A 166 15.04 6.20 14.36
N PRO A 167 14.86 5.09 15.12
CA PRO A 167 15.16 3.76 14.62
C PRO A 167 14.21 3.36 13.48
N PHE A 168 12.94 3.75 13.58
CA PHE A 168 11.97 3.54 12.50
C PHE A 168 12.41 4.25 11.22
N ALA A 169 12.79 5.53 11.32
CA ALA A 169 13.23 6.31 10.16
C ALA A 169 14.50 5.70 9.53
N VAL A 170 15.49 5.32 10.34
CA VAL A 170 16.75 4.73 9.86
C VAL A 170 16.51 3.40 9.15
N ILE A 171 15.73 2.49 9.75
CA ILE A 171 15.42 1.18 9.15
C ILE A 171 14.63 1.36 7.85
N SER A 172 13.62 2.25 7.85
CA SER A 172 12.80 2.50 6.67
C SER A 172 13.62 3.11 5.53
N ILE A 173 14.48 4.10 5.81
CA ILE A 173 15.38 4.70 4.79
C ILE A 173 16.37 3.66 4.28
N SER A 174 16.98 2.86 5.17
CA SER A 174 17.90 1.79 4.79
C SER A 174 17.24 0.77 3.89
N ARG A 175 16.01 0.34 4.20
CA ARG A 175 15.22 -0.57 3.36
C ARG A 175 14.91 0.06 2.00
N SER A 176 14.47 1.31 1.96
CA SER A 176 14.20 2.01 0.70
C SER A 176 15.45 2.11 -0.18
N PHE A 177 16.60 2.43 0.41
CA PHE A 177 17.88 2.43 -0.29
C PHE A 177 18.27 1.04 -0.79
N ALA A 178 18.11 0.00 0.04
CA ALA A 178 18.41 -1.38 -0.35
C ALA A 178 17.49 -1.89 -1.47
N LEU A 179 16.21 -1.53 -1.44
CA LEU A 179 15.26 -1.86 -2.51
C LEU A 179 15.62 -1.15 -3.80
N HIS A 180 15.94 0.14 -3.73
CA HIS A 180 16.40 0.88 -4.89
C HIS A 180 17.68 0.27 -5.48
N HIS A 181 18.72 0.06 -4.67
CA HIS A 181 20.01 -0.42 -5.15
C HIS A 181 19.96 -1.85 -5.71
N ASN A 182 19.18 -2.75 -5.09
CA ASN A 182 19.18 -4.17 -5.48
C ASN A 182 18.05 -4.56 -6.43
N TYR A 183 17.02 -3.71 -6.59
CA TYR A 183 15.83 -4.04 -7.38
C TYR A 183 15.43 -2.96 -8.40
N SER A 184 16.28 -1.97 -8.71
CA SER A 184 16.04 -0.99 -9.79
C SER A 184 16.20 -1.56 -11.20
N ALA A 185 16.81 -2.74 -11.35
CA ALA A 185 17.20 -3.30 -12.64
C ALA A 185 16.12 -3.27 -13.74
N PRO A 186 14.84 -3.57 -13.47
CA PRO A 186 13.79 -3.46 -14.49
C PRO A 186 13.63 -2.02 -15.03
N LEU A 187 13.64 -1.02 -14.15
CA LEU A 187 13.51 0.39 -14.53
C LEU A 187 14.71 0.84 -15.38
N ASP A 188 15.92 0.47 -14.95
CA ASP A 188 17.16 0.81 -15.64
C ASP A 188 17.25 0.16 -17.03
N LEU A 189 16.81 -1.10 -17.15
CA LEU A 189 16.82 -1.85 -18.40
C LEU A 189 15.93 -1.20 -19.47
N TYR A 190 14.69 -0.86 -19.12
CA TYR A 190 13.76 -0.26 -20.08
C TYR A 190 14.18 1.16 -20.49
N GLN A 191 14.73 1.93 -19.54
CA GLN A 191 15.33 3.23 -19.88
C GLN A 191 16.50 3.07 -20.86
N HIS A 192 17.41 2.14 -20.61
CA HIS A 192 18.55 1.90 -21.49
C HIS A 192 18.12 1.42 -22.88
N PHE A 193 17.12 0.55 -22.96
CA PHE A 193 16.55 0.09 -24.22
C PHE A 193 16.03 1.26 -25.07
N TYR A 194 15.27 2.17 -24.45
CA TYR A 194 14.74 3.35 -25.15
C TYR A 194 15.85 4.21 -25.76
N TYR A 195 16.89 4.52 -24.98
CA TYR A 195 18.03 5.32 -25.47
C TYR A 195 18.84 4.60 -26.55
N HIS A 196 19.13 3.31 -26.37
CA HIS A 196 19.93 2.54 -27.33
C HIS A 196 19.20 2.41 -28.67
N HIS A 197 17.88 2.19 -28.65
CA HIS A 197 17.10 2.09 -29.88
C HIS A 197 17.06 3.43 -30.63
N ILE A 198 16.84 4.56 -29.93
CA ILE A 198 16.87 5.89 -30.55
C ILE A 198 18.24 6.16 -31.20
N LEU A 199 19.33 5.93 -30.46
CA LEU A 199 20.69 6.16 -30.95
C LEU A 199 21.04 5.25 -32.13
N SER A 200 20.52 4.02 -32.16
CA SER A 200 20.74 3.11 -33.28
C SER A 200 20.00 3.52 -34.56
N LYS A 201 18.90 4.28 -34.43
CA LYS A 201 18.05 4.70 -35.56
C LYS A 201 18.61 5.93 -36.29
N ASP A 202 19.36 6.78 -35.59
CA ASP A 202 20.03 7.95 -36.17
C ASP A 202 21.21 7.60 -37.12
N MET A 203 21.56 6.32 -37.27
CA MET A 203 22.70 5.89 -38.10
C MET A 203 22.35 5.29 -39.47
N THR A 204 21.08 5.11 -39.84
CA THR A 204 20.72 4.58 -41.19
C THR A 204 19.44 5.23 -41.75
N PRO A 205 19.51 6.06 -42.80
CA PRO A 205 18.36 6.78 -43.36
C PRO A 205 17.50 5.95 -44.33
N GLU A 206 17.50 4.63 -44.24
CA GLU A 206 16.83 3.77 -45.22
C GLU A 206 16.16 2.58 -44.53
N ARG A 207 14.82 2.64 -44.39
CA ARG A 207 13.86 1.53 -44.58
C ARG A 207 12.43 2.00 -44.30
N GLU A 208 11.67 2.24 -45.38
CA GLU A 208 10.21 2.47 -45.35
C GLU A 208 9.39 1.20 -45.05
N ASN A 209 10.04 0.04 -44.87
CA ASN A 209 9.41 -1.23 -44.49
C ASN A 209 9.96 -1.72 -43.14
N GLU A 210 9.76 -0.95 -42.07
CA GLU A 210 10.14 -1.41 -40.72
C GLU A 210 9.14 -2.46 -40.23
N GLU A 211 9.55 -3.72 -40.25
CA GLU A 211 8.87 -4.78 -39.52
C GLU A 211 8.76 -4.39 -38.03
N VAL A 212 7.57 -4.62 -37.46
CA VAL A 212 7.33 -4.35 -36.03
C VAL A 212 8.28 -5.19 -35.20
N THR A 213 9.11 -4.54 -34.39
CA THR A 213 10.01 -5.23 -33.47
C THR A 213 9.26 -5.60 -32.20
N TYR A 214 9.32 -6.85 -31.78
CA TYR A 214 8.71 -7.30 -30.53
C TYR A 214 9.71 -7.28 -29.37
N ILE A 215 9.32 -6.65 -28.26
CA ILE A 215 9.99 -6.78 -26.97
C ILE A 215 9.28 -7.88 -26.20
N CYS A 216 9.94 -9.02 -26.12
CA CYS A 216 9.40 -10.21 -25.51
C CYS A 216 9.62 -10.17 -23.99
N THR A 217 8.53 -10.17 -23.22
CA THR A 217 8.56 -10.27 -21.75
C THR A 217 7.93 -11.59 -21.31
N ALA A 218 8.49 -12.21 -20.27
CA ALA A 218 7.99 -13.48 -19.74
C ALA A 218 7.23 -13.21 -18.41
N GLY A 219 7.54 -13.94 -17.34
CA GLY A 219 6.87 -13.80 -16.05
C GLY A 219 7.04 -12.44 -15.36
N GLU A 220 7.94 -11.59 -15.84
CA GLU A 220 8.26 -10.28 -15.26
C GLU A 220 7.54 -9.11 -15.97
N TRP A 221 6.55 -9.42 -16.82
CA TRP A 221 5.80 -8.42 -17.59
C TRP A 221 5.20 -7.29 -16.74
N TYR A 222 4.78 -7.59 -15.52
CA TYR A 222 4.16 -6.63 -14.60
C TYR A 222 5.13 -5.58 -14.05
N ARG A 223 6.45 -5.76 -14.24
CA ARG A 223 7.46 -4.75 -13.90
C ARG A 223 7.58 -3.66 -14.95
N PHE A 224 6.96 -3.84 -16.11
CA PHE A 224 6.89 -2.84 -17.15
C PHE A 224 5.59 -2.04 -17.04
N PRO A 225 5.64 -0.74 -16.69
CA PRO A 225 4.45 0.01 -16.33
C PRO A 225 3.58 0.39 -17.54
N SER A 226 4.17 0.59 -18.72
CA SER A 226 3.41 0.99 -19.92
C SER A 226 4.23 0.90 -21.20
N SER A 227 3.58 0.48 -22.30
CA SER A 227 4.13 0.53 -23.66
C SER A 227 4.40 1.95 -24.18
N PHE A 228 3.95 3.01 -23.50
CA PHE A 228 4.27 4.40 -23.86
C PHE A 228 5.77 4.71 -23.84
N PHE A 229 6.56 3.92 -23.11
CA PHE A 229 8.01 4.08 -23.03
C PHE A 229 8.77 3.29 -24.11
N LEU A 230 8.05 2.64 -25.04
CA LEU A 230 8.68 1.95 -26.16
C LEU A 230 8.88 2.89 -27.34
N PRO A 231 9.99 2.74 -28.08
CA PRO A 231 10.19 3.46 -29.34
C PRO A 231 9.09 3.17 -30.36
N ALA A 232 8.94 4.09 -31.33
CA ALA A 232 8.07 3.85 -32.48
C ALA A 232 8.45 2.56 -33.22
N ASN A 233 7.46 1.85 -33.76
CA ASN A 233 7.58 0.54 -34.43
C ASN A 233 8.04 -0.61 -33.52
N THR A 234 7.84 -0.49 -32.21
CA THR A 234 8.09 -1.55 -31.24
C THR A 234 6.81 -1.92 -30.48
N GLN A 235 6.57 -3.22 -30.27
CA GLN A 235 5.43 -3.72 -29.50
C GLN A 235 5.86 -4.68 -28.40
N LEU A 236 5.11 -4.71 -27.29
CA LEU A 236 5.33 -5.68 -26.22
C LEU A 236 4.71 -7.03 -26.62
N GLY A 237 5.48 -8.10 -26.51
CA GLY A 237 5.01 -9.48 -26.69
C GLY A 237 5.21 -10.29 -25.41
N PHE A 238 4.39 -11.32 -25.22
CA PHE A 238 4.51 -12.22 -24.06
C PHE A 238 5.09 -13.57 -24.46
N LEU A 239 6.04 -14.06 -23.67
CA LEU A 239 6.57 -15.42 -23.77
C LEU A 239 5.96 -16.31 -22.69
N LYS A 240 5.74 -17.57 -23.05
CA LYS A 240 5.25 -18.55 -22.09
C LYS A 240 6.25 -18.69 -20.94
N SER A 241 5.73 -18.58 -19.73
CA SER A 241 6.50 -18.66 -18.49
C SER A 241 5.80 -19.57 -17.47
N SER A 242 6.32 -19.60 -16.24
CA SER A 242 5.68 -20.30 -15.11
C SER A 242 4.33 -19.70 -14.71
N PHE A 243 4.02 -18.47 -15.14
CA PHE A 243 2.70 -17.89 -14.93
C PHE A 243 1.67 -18.58 -15.84
N SER A 244 0.54 -18.96 -15.26
CA SER A 244 -0.59 -19.63 -15.92
C SER A 244 -1.92 -18.94 -15.61
N GLY A 245 -1.86 -17.65 -15.30
CA GLY A 245 -3.04 -16.80 -15.18
C GLY A 245 -3.33 -16.07 -16.49
N GLN A 246 -4.37 -15.24 -16.47
CA GLN A 246 -4.73 -14.41 -17.61
C GLN A 246 -3.72 -13.27 -17.79
N LEU A 247 -3.26 -13.04 -19.02
CA LEU A 247 -2.34 -11.95 -19.37
C LEU A 247 -3.09 -10.74 -19.93
N PRO A 248 -2.51 -9.52 -19.83
CA PRO A 248 -3.11 -8.34 -20.45
C PRO A 248 -3.22 -8.47 -21.97
N GLN A 249 -4.32 -7.97 -22.55
CA GLN A 249 -4.47 -7.82 -23.99
C GLN A 249 -4.05 -6.42 -24.44
N PRO A 250 -3.35 -6.29 -25.59
CA PRO A 250 -3.13 -4.99 -26.22
C PRO A 250 -4.44 -4.27 -26.53
N PHE A 251 -4.44 -2.94 -26.46
CA PHE A 251 -5.55 -2.15 -26.96
C PHE A 251 -5.69 -2.34 -28.48
N THR A 252 -6.93 -2.39 -28.95
CA THR A 252 -7.21 -2.39 -30.39
C THR A 252 -6.86 -1.03 -30.99
N GLU A 253 -6.69 -0.98 -32.32
CA GLU A 253 -6.50 0.27 -33.07
C GLU A 253 -7.66 1.27 -32.88
N PHE A 254 -8.84 0.78 -32.50
CA PHE A 254 -10.04 1.57 -32.25
C PHE A 254 -10.10 2.15 -30.82
N GLY A 255 -9.16 1.82 -29.94
CA GLY A 255 -9.07 2.37 -28.59
C GLY A 255 -10.32 2.06 -27.75
N SER A 256 -11.00 3.08 -27.23
CA SER A 256 -12.24 2.94 -26.45
C SER A 256 -13.53 3.04 -27.27
N LYS A 257 -13.45 2.91 -28.60
CA LYS A 257 -14.64 2.92 -29.47
C LYS A 257 -15.38 1.58 -29.41
N LYS A 258 -16.59 1.53 -30.00
CA LYS A 258 -17.48 0.35 -29.91
C LYS A 258 -16.91 -0.86 -30.63
N GLU A 259 -16.20 -0.63 -31.72
CA GLU A 259 -15.51 -1.62 -32.54
C GLU A 259 -14.52 -2.44 -31.70
N SER A 260 -13.89 -1.83 -30.70
CA SER A 260 -13.04 -2.53 -29.74
C SER A 260 -13.79 -3.54 -28.89
N LEU A 261 -15.05 -3.24 -28.52
CA LEU A 261 -15.86 -4.12 -27.68
C LEU A 261 -16.24 -5.41 -28.42
N GLU A 262 -16.52 -5.31 -29.73
CA GLU A 262 -16.84 -6.47 -30.57
C GLU A 262 -15.60 -7.36 -30.78
N ILE A 263 -14.44 -6.76 -31.00
CA ILE A 263 -13.18 -7.50 -31.18
C ILE A 263 -12.73 -8.18 -29.87
N GLN A 264 -13.00 -7.56 -28.72
CA GLN A 264 -12.61 -8.08 -27.40
C GLN A 264 -13.67 -9.00 -26.77
N GLU A 265 -14.83 -9.17 -27.40
CA GLU A 265 -15.92 -9.97 -26.85
C GLU A 265 -15.49 -11.45 -26.71
N GLY A 266 -15.58 -11.99 -25.49
CA GLY A 266 -15.19 -13.36 -25.18
C GLY A 266 -13.68 -13.62 -25.13
N ALA A 267 -12.84 -12.61 -25.35
CA ALA A 267 -11.38 -12.74 -25.28
C ALA A 267 -10.84 -12.78 -23.84
N PHE A 268 -11.65 -12.40 -22.85
CA PHE A 268 -11.29 -12.50 -21.44
C PHE A 268 -12.24 -13.46 -20.73
N ASN A 269 -11.68 -14.41 -19.99
CA ASN A 269 -12.43 -15.25 -19.05
C ASN A 269 -12.52 -14.61 -17.64
N ASP A 270 -13.64 -14.83 -16.96
CA ASP A 270 -13.91 -14.29 -15.61
C ASP A 270 -13.23 -15.07 -14.46
N VAL A 271 -12.40 -16.07 -14.80
CA VAL A 271 -11.82 -17.05 -13.86
C VAL A 271 -10.28 -17.06 -13.88
N ASN A 272 -9.65 -15.99 -14.35
CA ASN A 272 -8.19 -15.81 -14.39
C ASN A 272 -7.43 -17.02 -14.98
N LYS A 273 -8.02 -17.71 -15.94
CA LYS A 273 -7.38 -18.83 -16.65
C LYS A 273 -6.43 -18.30 -17.71
N GLU A 274 -5.38 -19.07 -17.92
CA GLU A 274 -4.44 -18.86 -19.01
C GLU A 274 -5.10 -18.89 -20.40
N GLU A 275 -4.69 -17.95 -21.24
CA GLU A 275 -5.14 -17.77 -22.62
C GLU A 275 -3.93 -17.83 -23.54
N MET A 276 -3.90 -18.82 -24.44
CA MET A 276 -2.71 -19.12 -25.25
C MET A 276 -2.50 -18.15 -26.42
N ASP A 277 -3.53 -17.42 -26.83
CA ASP A 277 -3.48 -16.38 -27.87
C ASP A 277 -2.68 -15.14 -27.46
N ARG A 278 -2.36 -15.02 -26.16
CA ARG A 278 -1.56 -13.90 -25.62
C ARG A 278 -0.07 -14.04 -25.90
N TYR A 279 0.40 -15.25 -26.23
CA TYR A 279 1.81 -15.52 -26.44
C TYR A 279 2.19 -15.36 -27.90
N ILE A 280 3.37 -14.77 -28.12
CA ILE A 280 3.99 -14.75 -29.45
C ILE A 280 4.65 -16.11 -29.74
N GLY A 281 4.43 -16.62 -30.95
CA GLY A 281 5.13 -17.80 -31.45
C GLY A 281 6.55 -17.43 -31.86
N ILE A 282 7.55 -18.14 -31.31
CA ILE A 282 8.94 -18.07 -31.75
C ILE A 282 9.31 -19.39 -32.41
#